data_AF-A0A1V1P1W6-F1
#
_entry.id   AF-A0A1V1P1W6-F1
#
_cell.length_a   1.000
_cell.length_b   1.000
_cell.length_c   1.000
_cell.angle_alpha   90.00
_cell.angle_beta   90.00
_cell.angle_gamma   90.00
#
_symmetry.space_group_name_H-M   'P 1'
#
loop_
_entity.id
_entity.type
_entity.pdbx_description
1 polymer ?
#
loop_
_entity_poly.entity_id
_entity_poly.type
_entity_poly.pdbx_seq_one_letter_code
_entity_poly.pdbx_strand_id
1 'polypeptide(L)'
;MTKEAHLCHVIIASSDGYFMNRIYNDSKLTKTSDFFEVNYLSKIDVQYWLTHLEKESGLTAFTLTEKQIEIIWKYLGGSMFEISSVLAKLIPQAKKKQVLNEAIQNEIDRFIEINEGKIGYYAQINKSKRFLFKEILYLFKQKNQFYIDDLESLVDKGLYNETALTHELDNLVRMNILAFIPTTAVYMPQGKSMYYGLQKYIKRVFPK
;
A
#
# COMPACT_ATOMS: atom_id res chain seq x y z
N MET A 1 40.77 20.50 -26.72
CA MET A 1 39.85 19.50 -26.13
C MET A 1 38.42 19.92 -26.43
N THR A 2 37.77 19.26 -27.38
CA THR A 2 36.35 19.41 -27.66
C THR A 2 35.56 18.61 -26.62
N LYS A 3 34.68 19.27 -25.85
CA LYS A 3 33.73 18.56 -24.97
C LYS A 3 32.60 18.02 -25.84
N GLU A 4 32.54 16.70 -25.99
CA GLU A 4 31.35 16.06 -26.53
C GLU A 4 30.25 16.06 -25.46
N ALA A 5 29.05 16.49 -25.85
CA ALA A 5 27.87 16.41 -25.01
C ALA A 5 27.36 14.97 -25.04
N HIS A 6 27.70 14.18 -24.02
CA HIS A 6 27.08 12.88 -23.82
C HIS A 6 25.66 13.10 -23.29
N LEU A 7 24.66 12.93 -24.17
CA LEU A 7 23.26 12.87 -23.78
C LEU A 7 23.05 11.57 -22.98
N CYS A 8 22.98 11.69 -21.66
CA CYS A 8 22.67 10.59 -20.76
C CYS A 8 21.22 10.74 -20.27
N HIS A 9 20.39 9.73 -20.52
CA HIS A 9 19.07 9.61 -19.90
C HIS A 9 19.20 8.69 -18.69
N VAL A 10 18.81 9.17 -17.51
CA VAL A 10 18.84 8.41 -16.26
C VAL A 10 17.41 8.17 -15.81
N ILE A 11 17.06 6.90 -15.59
CA ILE A 11 15.77 6.50 -15.01
C ILE A 11 16.05 5.93 -13.62
N ILE A 12 15.36 6.48 -12.62
CA ILE A 12 15.39 6.00 -11.24
C ILE A 12 13.99 5.50 -10.91
N ALA A 13 13.87 4.23 -10.52
CA ALA A 13 12.63 3.61 -10.09
C ALA A 13 12.81 3.04 -8.68
N SER A 14 11.89 3.36 -7.78
CA SER A 14 11.89 2.87 -6.39
C SER A 14 10.46 2.79 -5.87
N SER A 15 10.19 1.80 -5.02
CA SER A 15 8.94 1.73 -4.25
C SER A 15 9.01 2.53 -2.95
N ASP A 16 10.18 3.01 -2.56
CA ASP A 16 10.39 3.83 -1.36
C ASP A 16 10.22 5.31 -1.71
N GLY A 17 9.04 5.86 -1.37
CA GLY A 17 8.72 7.27 -1.56
C GLY A 17 9.64 8.21 -0.77
N TYR A 18 10.14 7.80 0.41
CA TYR A 18 11.08 8.61 1.18
C TYR A 18 12.44 8.69 0.49
N PHE A 19 12.93 7.56 -0.03
CA PHE A 19 14.15 7.55 -0.84
C PHE A 19 14.02 8.46 -2.06
N MET A 20 12.88 8.37 -2.78
CA MET A 20 12.61 9.25 -3.91
C MET A 20 12.51 10.72 -3.51
N ASN A 21 11.91 11.04 -2.36
CA ASN A 21 11.83 12.40 -1.84
C ASN A 21 13.21 13.02 -1.64
N ARG A 22 14.14 12.27 -1.05
CA ARG A 22 15.52 12.72 -0.86
C ARG A 22 16.24 12.93 -2.18
N ILE A 23 16.14 11.98 -3.11
CA ILE A 23 16.76 12.12 -4.43
C ILE A 23 16.19 13.34 -5.16
N TYR A 24 14.87 13.48 -5.19
CA TYR A 24 14.18 14.52 -5.94
C TYR A 24 14.48 15.93 -5.38
N ASN A 25 14.40 16.10 -4.06
CA ASN A 25 14.57 17.40 -3.40
C ASN A 25 16.03 17.74 -3.10
N ASP A 26 16.81 16.81 -2.53
CA ASP A 26 18.19 17.10 -2.10
C ASP A 26 19.11 17.30 -3.31
N SER A 27 18.83 16.65 -4.44
CA SER A 27 19.66 16.71 -5.65
C SER A 27 19.23 17.78 -6.66
N LYS A 28 18.32 18.70 -6.27
CA LYS A 28 17.78 19.78 -7.13
C LYS A 28 17.16 19.29 -8.46
N LEU A 29 16.69 18.04 -8.47
CA LEU A 29 16.14 17.41 -9.68
C LEU A 29 14.75 17.93 -10.03
N THR A 30 14.09 18.64 -9.11
CA THR A 30 12.78 19.27 -9.30
C THR A 30 12.66 20.13 -10.56
N LYS A 31 13.76 20.73 -11.03
CA LYS A 31 13.78 21.56 -12.26
C LYS A 31 14.30 20.84 -13.50
N THR A 32 14.89 19.66 -13.34
CA THR A 32 15.66 18.98 -14.41
C THR A 32 15.24 17.54 -14.62
N SER A 33 14.15 17.10 -14.00
CA SER A 33 13.60 15.75 -14.12
C SER A 33 12.09 15.77 -14.06
N ASP A 34 11.48 14.83 -14.76
CA ASP A 34 10.06 14.52 -14.64
C ASP A 34 9.85 13.45 -13.58
N PHE A 35 8.86 13.66 -12.70
CA PHE A 35 8.44 12.67 -11.72
C PHE A 35 7.23 11.92 -12.26
N PHE A 36 7.38 10.60 -12.45
CA PHE A 36 6.31 9.74 -12.91
C PHE A 36 5.87 8.78 -11.80
N GLU A 37 4.67 8.98 -11.28
CA GLU A 37 4.08 8.11 -10.28
C GLU A 37 3.43 6.89 -10.94
N VAL A 38 3.90 5.69 -10.57
CA VAL A 38 3.28 4.43 -10.99
C VAL A 38 2.35 3.95 -9.89
N ASN A 39 1.06 4.18 -10.08
CA ASN A 39 0.02 3.77 -9.15
C ASN A 39 -0.49 2.34 -9.40
N TYR A 40 -1.25 1.83 -8.44
CA TYR A 40 -2.01 0.60 -8.61
C TYR A 40 -3.04 0.71 -9.74
N LEU A 41 -3.43 -0.43 -10.29
CA LEU A 41 -4.44 -0.51 -11.34
C LEU A 41 -5.76 0.12 -10.90
N SER A 42 -6.46 0.75 -11.85
CA SER A 42 -7.80 1.28 -11.59
C SER A 42 -8.80 0.14 -11.40
N LYS A 43 -10.00 0.45 -10.87
CA LYS A 43 -11.07 -0.56 -10.74
C LYS A 43 -11.40 -1.19 -12.10
N ILE A 44 -11.48 -0.36 -13.14
CA ILE A 44 -11.84 -0.77 -14.49
C ILE A 44 -10.77 -1.72 -15.05
N ASP A 45 -9.49 -1.39 -14.84
CA ASP A 45 -8.39 -2.24 -15.32
C ASP A 45 -8.35 -3.57 -14.57
N VAL A 46 -8.58 -3.58 -13.25
CA VAL A 46 -8.67 -4.83 -12.47
C VAL A 46 -9.86 -5.68 -12.92
N GLN A 47 -11.03 -5.07 -13.12
CA GLN A 47 -12.21 -5.78 -13.60
C GLN A 47 -11.97 -6.38 -14.99
N TYR A 48 -11.39 -5.59 -15.91
CA TYR A 48 -11.03 -6.06 -17.24
C TYR A 48 -10.01 -7.20 -17.17
N TRP A 49 -8.92 -7.03 -16.43
CA TRP A 49 -7.88 -8.05 -16.24
C TRP A 49 -8.46 -9.37 -15.71
N LEU A 50 -9.20 -9.31 -14.60
CA LEU A 50 -9.73 -10.50 -13.94
C LEU A 50 -10.88 -11.18 -14.70
N THR A 51 -11.53 -10.47 -15.62
CA THR A 51 -12.49 -11.05 -16.57
C THR A 51 -11.79 -11.77 -17.73
N HIS A 52 -10.57 -11.34 -18.08
CA HIS A 52 -9.80 -11.83 -19.24
C HIS A 52 -8.49 -12.53 -18.83
N LEU A 53 -8.52 -13.33 -17.75
CA LEU A 53 -7.33 -13.99 -17.16
C LEU A 53 -6.48 -14.80 -18.16
N GLU A 54 -7.11 -15.49 -19.11
CA GLU A 54 -6.39 -16.25 -20.12
C GLU A 54 -5.59 -15.32 -21.04
N LYS A 55 -6.19 -14.22 -21.50
CA LYS A 55 -5.56 -13.26 -22.41
C LYS A 55 -4.46 -12.44 -21.72
N GLU A 56 -4.78 -11.93 -20.53
CA GLU A 56 -3.93 -10.95 -19.85
C GLU A 56 -2.91 -11.62 -18.91
N SER A 57 -3.04 -12.92 -18.61
CA SER A 57 -2.14 -13.64 -17.69
C SER A 57 -1.85 -15.09 -18.05
N GLY A 58 -2.39 -15.61 -19.17
CA GLY A 58 -2.22 -17.02 -19.55
C GLY A 58 -2.87 -18.01 -18.58
N LEU A 59 -3.70 -17.55 -17.65
CA LEU A 59 -4.27 -18.39 -16.61
C LEU A 59 -5.57 -19.03 -17.08
N THR A 60 -5.54 -20.35 -17.26
CA THR A 60 -6.67 -21.16 -17.77
C THR A 60 -7.25 -22.12 -16.74
N ALA A 61 -6.66 -22.17 -15.53
CA ALA A 61 -7.05 -23.10 -14.47
C ALA A 61 -8.48 -22.86 -13.95
N PHE A 62 -8.94 -21.61 -13.97
CA PHE A 62 -10.29 -21.22 -13.56
C PHE A 62 -10.70 -19.88 -14.18
N THR A 63 -11.99 -19.58 -14.09
CA THR A 63 -12.55 -18.24 -14.34
C THR A 63 -13.10 -17.66 -13.04
N LEU A 64 -13.22 -16.34 -12.98
CA LEU A 64 -13.78 -15.64 -11.83
C LEU A 64 -15.18 -15.11 -12.15
N THR A 65 -16.06 -15.20 -11.17
CA THR A 65 -17.36 -14.53 -11.22
C THR A 65 -17.22 -13.05 -10.86
N GLU A 66 -18.17 -12.21 -11.29
CA GLU A 66 -18.19 -10.78 -10.92
C GLU A 66 -18.11 -10.56 -9.40
N LYS A 67 -18.83 -11.38 -8.61
CA LYS A 67 -18.76 -11.35 -7.14
C LYS A 67 -17.34 -11.59 -6.62
N GLN A 68 -16.59 -12.51 -7.21
CA GLN A 68 -15.22 -12.82 -6.81
C GLN A 68 -14.26 -11.69 -7.16
N ILE A 69 -14.44 -11.09 -8.34
CA ILE A 69 -13.69 -9.90 -8.78
C ILE A 69 -13.93 -8.73 -7.81
N GLU A 70 -15.18 -8.50 -7.40
CA GLU A 70 -15.51 -7.46 -6.42
C GLU A 70 -14.91 -7.75 -5.02
N ILE A 71 -14.85 -9.01 -4.59
CA ILE A 71 -14.14 -9.40 -3.35
C ILE A 71 -12.65 -9.05 -3.45
N ILE A 72 -11.99 -9.43 -4.54
CA ILE A 72 -10.58 -9.14 -4.78
C ILE A 72 -10.34 -7.62 -4.81
N TRP A 73 -11.13 -6.87 -5.58
CA TRP A 73 -11.04 -5.41 -5.65
C TRP A 73 -11.27 -4.75 -4.28
N LYS A 74 -12.25 -5.23 -3.51
CA LYS A 74 -12.58 -4.67 -2.20
C LYS A 74 -11.39 -4.73 -1.25
N TYR A 75 -10.67 -5.85 -1.21
CA TYR A 75 -9.63 -6.09 -0.20
C TYR A 75 -8.20 -5.85 -0.68
N LEU A 76 -7.91 -6.05 -1.96
CA LEU A 76 -6.56 -5.89 -2.53
C LEU A 76 -6.43 -4.63 -3.41
N GLY A 77 -7.55 -4.04 -3.84
CA GLY A 77 -7.53 -2.88 -4.74
C GLY A 77 -6.92 -3.26 -6.09
N GLY A 78 -6.00 -2.42 -6.58
CA GLY A 78 -5.27 -2.65 -7.84
C GLY A 78 -3.85 -3.17 -7.67
N SER A 79 -3.53 -3.78 -6.52
CA SER A 79 -2.21 -4.35 -6.25
C SER A 79 -1.97 -5.58 -7.11
N MET A 80 -1.30 -5.40 -8.26
CA MET A 80 -0.98 -6.50 -9.19
C MET A 80 -0.23 -7.63 -8.51
N PHE A 81 0.70 -7.31 -7.61
CA PHE A 81 1.47 -8.30 -6.87
C PHE A 81 0.57 -9.16 -5.97
N GLU A 82 -0.26 -8.54 -5.13
CA GLU A 82 -1.13 -9.29 -4.20
C GLU A 82 -2.18 -10.08 -4.95
N ILE A 83 -2.80 -9.49 -5.98
CA ILE A 83 -3.78 -10.17 -6.83
C ILE A 83 -3.13 -11.39 -7.49
N SER A 84 -1.97 -11.23 -8.13
CA SER A 84 -1.26 -12.35 -8.78
C SER A 84 -0.88 -13.45 -7.78
N SER A 85 -0.47 -13.06 -6.57
CA SER A 85 -0.15 -14.00 -5.50
C SER A 85 -1.37 -14.84 -5.09
N VAL A 86 -2.53 -14.19 -4.90
CA VAL A 86 -3.80 -14.88 -4.62
C VAL A 86 -4.16 -15.81 -5.78
N LEU A 87 -4.15 -15.33 -7.03
CA LEU A 87 -4.47 -16.16 -8.20
C LEU A 87 -3.59 -17.40 -8.29
N ALA A 88 -2.28 -17.27 -8.06
CA ALA A 88 -1.35 -18.39 -8.06
C ALA A 88 -1.68 -19.44 -6.98
N LYS A 89 -2.12 -19.00 -5.79
CA LYS A 89 -2.53 -19.89 -4.69
C LYS A 89 -3.87 -20.59 -4.94
N LEU A 90 -4.71 -20.03 -5.81
CA LEU A 90 -5.99 -20.61 -6.20
C LEU A 90 -5.87 -21.70 -7.27
N ILE A 91 -4.80 -21.70 -8.08
CA ILE A 91 -4.55 -22.71 -9.13
C ILE A 91 -4.71 -24.15 -8.59
N PRO A 92 -4.01 -24.58 -7.51
CA PRO A 92 -4.16 -25.95 -7.00
C PRO A 92 -5.53 -26.24 -6.37
N GLN A 93 -6.35 -25.22 -6.10
CA GLN A 93 -7.67 -25.35 -5.51
C GLN A 93 -8.79 -25.42 -6.56
N ALA A 94 -8.44 -25.16 -7.83
CA ALA A 94 -9.39 -25.11 -8.93
C ALA A 94 -10.00 -26.48 -9.21
N LYS A 95 -11.33 -26.52 -9.33
CA LYS A 95 -12.10 -27.71 -9.71
C LYS A 95 -13.08 -27.35 -10.81
N LYS A 96 -13.07 -28.10 -11.91
CA LYS A 96 -13.95 -27.86 -13.08
C LYS A 96 -13.91 -26.40 -13.58
N LYS A 97 -12.70 -25.82 -13.67
CA LYS A 97 -12.46 -24.41 -14.05
C LYS A 97 -13.10 -23.36 -13.12
N GLN A 98 -13.34 -23.70 -11.86
CA GLN A 98 -13.94 -22.82 -10.87
C GLN A 98 -13.17 -22.87 -9.55
N VAL A 99 -13.30 -21.81 -8.77
CA VAL A 99 -12.77 -21.68 -7.40
C VAL A 99 -13.88 -21.20 -6.47
N LEU A 100 -13.83 -21.60 -5.20
CA LEU A 100 -14.81 -21.18 -4.19
C LEU A 100 -14.51 -19.78 -3.66
N ASN A 101 -15.55 -19.02 -3.32
CA ASN A 101 -15.37 -17.69 -2.70
C ASN A 101 -14.55 -17.75 -1.41
N GLU A 102 -14.72 -18.83 -0.63
CA GLU A 102 -13.98 -19.05 0.61
C GLU A 102 -12.47 -19.22 0.36
N ALA A 103 -12.08 -19.93 -0.69
CA ALA A 103 -10.66 -20.06 -1.07
C ALA A 103 -10.03 -18.69 -1.35
N ILE A 104 -10.75 -17.82 -2.07
CA ILE A 104 -10.30 -16.45 -2.35
C ILE A 104 -10.20 -15.64 -1.06
N GLN A 105 -11.23 -15.70 -0.21
CA GLN A 105 -11.26 -14.98 1.05
C GLN A 105 -10.13 -15.42 1.98
N ASN A 106 -9.84 -16.73 2.06
CA ASN A 106 -8.76 -17.26 2.90
C ASN A 106 -7.38 -16.72 2.49
N GLU A 107 -7.09 -16.66 1.19
CA GLU A 107 -5.81 -16.11 0.71
C GLU A 107 -5.72 -14.59 0.92
N ILE A 108 -6.84 -13.87 0.80
CA ILE A 108 -6.93 -12.43 1.14
C ILE A 108 -6.72 -12.21 2.64
N ASP A 109 -7.38 -13.00 3.49
CA ASP A 109 -7.30 -12.89 4.94
C ASP A 109 -5.88 -13.14 5.43
N ARG A 110 -5.14 -14.04 4.76
CA ARG A 110 -3.71 -14.24 5.02
C ARG A 110 -2.89 -12.95 4.81
N PHE A 111 -3.14 -12.17 3.75
CA PHE A 111 -2.47 -10.87 3.55
C PHE A 111 -2.84 -9.89 4.67
N ILE A 112 -4.12 -9.83 5.04
CA ILE A 112 -4.62 -8.98 6.12
C ILE A 112 -3.96 -9.35 7.45
N GLU A 113 -3.81 -10.64 7.74
CA GLU A 113 -3.15 -11.16 8.96
C GLU A 113 -1.66 -10.87 9.01
N ILE A 114 -0.97 -11.02 7.87
CA ILE A 114 0.44 -10.64 7.76
C ILE A 114 0.62 -9.14 8.06
N ASN A 115 -0.25 -8.30 7.50
CA ASN A 115 -0.20 -6.86 7.73
C ASN A 115 -0.60 -6.46 9.16
N GLU A 116 -1.61 -7.11 9.76
CA GLU A 116 -1.94 -6.96 11.17
C GLU A 116 -0.73 -7.32 12.06
N GLY A 117 -0.10 -8.46 11.78
CA GLY A 117 1.09 -8.95 12.48
C GLY A 117 2.26 -7.97 12.38
N LYS A 118 2.52 -7.44 11.17
CA LYS A 118 3.56 -6.43 10.91
C LYS A 118 3.35 -5.15 11.74
N ILE A 119 2.13 -4.62 11.75
CA ILE A 119 1.78 -3.45 12.56
C ILE A 119 1.93 -3.77 14.05
N GLY A 120 1.46 -4.95 14.49
CA GLY A 120 1.57 -5.40 15.87
C GLY A 120 3.01 -5.56 16.35
N TYR A 121 3.87 -6.15 15.52
CA TYR A 121 5.29 -6.31 15.80
C TYR A 121 6.01 -4.97 15.91
N TYR A 122 5.64 -3.99 15.07
CA TYR A 122 6.23 -2.66 15.09
C TYR A 122 5.78 -1.80 16.28
N ALA A 123 4.48 -1.82 16.60
CA ALA A 123 3.90 -1.04 17.68
C ALA A 123 4.17 -1.64 19.07
N GLN A 124 4.19 -2.97 19.18
CA GLN A 124 4.30 -3.71 20.44
C GLN A 124 3.37 -3.14 21.52
N ILE A 125 3.90 -2.85 22.71
CA ILE A 125 3.21 -2.21 23.84
C ILE A 125 3.37 -0.68 23.86
N ASN A 126 4.04 -0.09 22.86
CA ASN A 126 4.27 1.36 22.82
C ASN A 126 2.95 2.13 22.62
N LYS A 127 2.59 2.94 23.61
CA LYS A 127 1.34 3.71 23.63
C LYS A 127 1.30 4.73 22.47
N SER A 128 2.35 5.51 22.27
CA SER A 128 2.41 6.53 21.20
C SER A 128 2.18 5.90 19.82
N LYS A 129 2.84 4.78 19.50
CA LYS A 129 2.65 4.06 18.23
C LYS A 129 1.23 3.53 18.05
N ARG A 130 0.64 2.96 19.11
CA ARG A 130 -0.76 2.49 19.09
C ARG A 130 -1.74 3.62 18.79
N PHE A 131 -1.54 4.79 19.39
CA PHE A 131 -2.36 5.97 19.13
C PHE A 131 -2.12 6.57 17.74
N LEU A 132 -0.87 6.57 17.25
CA LEU A 132 -0.55 6.96 15.88
C LEU A 132 -1.33 6.11 14.86
N PHE A 133 -1.29 4.78 15.01
CA PHE A 133 -2.06 3.89 14.14
C PHE A 133 -3.57 4.08 14.23
N LYS A 134 -4.08 4.41 15.43
CA LYS A 134 -5.50 4.72 15.63
C LYS A 134 -5.89 6.00 14.88
N GLU A 135 -5.06 7.04 14.94
CA GLU A 135 -5.29 8.31 14.27
C GLU A 135 -5.18 8.17 12.75
N ILE A 136 -4.16 7.47 12.25
CA ILE A 136 -4.01 7.13 10.82
C ILE A 136 -5.26 6.42 10.29
N LEU A 137 -5.76 5.40 11.03
CA LEU A 137 -6.97 4.67 10.62
C LEU A 137 -8.20 5.59 10.59
N TYR A 138 -8.31 6.50 11.56
CA TYR A 138 -9.40 7.47 11.62
C TYR A 138 -9.36 8.43 10.42
N LEU A 139 -8.21 9.06 10.17
CA LEU A 139 -8.01 10.00 9.07
C LEU A 139 -8.25 9.35 7.71
N PHE A 140 -7.67 8.17 7.48
CA PHE A 140 -7.81 7.47 6.21
C PHE A 140 -9.26 7.09 5.90
N LYS A 141 -10.07 6.73 6.92
CA LYS A 141 -11.51 6.46 6.70
C LYS A 141 -12.30 7.68 6.26
N GLN A 142 -11.86 8.88 6.61
CA GLN A 142 -12.55 10.12 6.25
C GLN A 142 -12.11 10.65 4.89
N LYS A 143 -10.80 10.61 4.63
CA LYS A 143 -10.18 11.34 3.51
C LYS A 143 -9.50 10.44 2.47
N ASN A 144 -9.34 9.14 2.73
CA ASN A 144 -8.51 8.19 1.97
C ASN A 144 -7.01 8.58 1.85
N GLN A 145 -6.59 9.65 2.52
CA GLN A 145 -5.21 10.12 2.56
C GLN A 145 -5.07 11.14 3.70
N PHE A 146 -3.85 11.48 4.11
CA PHE A 146 -3.62 12.47 5.15
C PHE A 146 -2.26 13.18 4.98
N TYR A 147 -2.14 14.34 5.63
CA TYR A 147 -0.91 15.12 5.74
C TYR A 147 -0.33 15.01 7.15
N ILE A 148 0.93 15.39 7.34
CA ILE A 148 1.54 15.40 8.67
C ILE A 148 0.79 16.34 9.63
N ASP A 149 0.28 17.46 9.12
CA ASP A 149 -0.49 18.44 9.90
C ASP A 149 -1.81 17.87 10.43
N ASP A 150 -2.39 16.87 9.75
CA ASP A 150 -3.58 16.16 10.26
C ASP A 150 -3.30 15.39 11.57
N LEU A 151 -2.02 15.17 11.90
CA LEU A 151 -1.56 14.44 13.09
C LEU A 151 -1.08 15.36 14.22
N GLU A 152 -1.27 16.69 14.12
CA GLU A 152 -0.88 17.68 15.13
C GLU A 152 -1.40 17.32 16.53
N SER A 153 -2.60 16.74 16.62
CA SER A 153 -3.17 16.32 17.90
C SER A 153 -2.34 15.28 18.67
N LEU A 154 -1.43 14.55 18.00
CA LEU A 154 -0.51 13.63 18.66
C LEU A 154 0.64 14.39 19.35
N VAL A 155 1.03 15.55 18.81
CA VAL A 155 2.01 16.45 19.42
C VAL A 155 1.37 17.17 20.61
N ASP A 156 0.16 17.70 20.45
CA ASP A 156 -0.58 18.38 21.53
C ASP A 156 -0.80 17.48 22.75
N LYS A 157 -1.03 16.18 22.53
CA LYS A 157 -1.20 15.17 23.59
C LYS A 157 0.13 14.71 24.21
N GLY A 158 1.27 15.23 23.75
CA GLY A 158 2.60 14.84 24.21
C GLY A 158 2.99 13.40 23.86
N LEU A 159 2.33 12.77 22.87
CA LEU A 159 2.66 11.42 22.44
C LEU A 159 3.91 11.38 21.57
N TYR A 160 4.15 12.48 20.85
CA TYR A 160 5.34 12.74 20.03
C TYR A 160 5.74 14.21 20.18
N ASN A 161 7.00 14.52 19.85
CA ASN A 161 7.36 15.86 19.39
C ASN A 161 7.40 15.87 17.84
N GLU A 162 7.49 17.05 17.23
CA GLU A 162 7.44 17.25 15.78
C GLU A 162 8.47 16.39 15.03
N THR A 163 9.74 16.42 15.47
CA THR A 163 10.82 15.64 14.85
C THR A 163 10.60 14.14 14.98
N ALA A 164 10.16 13.68 16.16
CA ALA A 164 9.89 12.28 16.42
C ALA A 164 8.70 11.77 15.59
N LEU A 165 7.64 12.58 15.43
CA LEU A 165 6.50 12.23 14.59
C LEU A 165 6.92 12.11 13.12
N THR A 166 7.72 13.05 12.62
CA THR A 166 8.25 13.02 11.25
C THR A 166 9.07 11.76 11.01
N HIS A 167 10.05 11.47 11.88
CA HIS A 167 10.87 10.25 11.78
C HIS A 167 10.05 8.96 11.90
N GLU A 168 8.99 8.97 12.71
CA GLU A 168 8.10 7.83 12.84
C GLU A 168 7.34 7.56 11.53
N LEU A 169 6.82 8.60 10.86
CA LEU A 169 6.19 8.46 9.54
C LEU A 169 7.18 7.97 8.49
N ASP A 170 8.41 8.49 8.46
CA ASP A 170 9.46 8.04 7.54
C ASP A 170 9.79 6.55 7.75
N ASN A 171 9.84 6.10 8.99
CA ASN A 171 10.05 4.69 9.31
C ASN A 171 8.88 3.83 8.80
N LEU A 172 7.63 4.28 8.95
CA LEU A 172 6.46 3.58 8.43
C LEU A 172 6.47 3.48 6.90
N VAL A 173 6.99 4.49 6.20
CA VAL A 173 7.19 4.46 4.74
C VAL A 173 8.25 3.44 4.35
N ARG A 174 9.43 3.50 4.96
CA ARG A 174 10.53 2.53 4.70
C ARG A 174 10.12 1.09 4.98
N MET A 175 9.25 0.89 5.97
CA MET A 175 8.69 -0.41 6.31
C MET A 175 7.59 -0.87 5.34
N ASN A 176 7.19 -0.08 4.35
CA ASN A 176 6.03 -0.35 3.48
C ASN A 176 4.74 -0.56 4.30
N ILE A 177 4.52 0.23 5.34
CA ILE A 177 3.24 0.32 6.05
C ILE A 177 2.44 1.50 5.48
N LEU A 178 3.12 2.61 5.22
CA LEU A 178 2.58 3.76 4.52
C LEU A 178 3.24 3.91 3.14
N ALA A 179 2.48 4.41 2.19
CA ALA A 179 2.98 5.07 0.99
C ALA A 179 3.13 6.57 1.28
N PHE A 180 4.11 7.20 0.64
CA PHE A 180 4.31 8.64 0.66
C PHE A 180 4.53 9.15 -0.76
N ILE A 181 3.78 10.18 -1.16
CA ILE A 181 3.90 10.84 -2.47
C ILE A 181 4.77 12.10 -2.31
N PRO A 182 6.01 12.12 -2.81
CA PRO A 182 6.94 13.24 -2.57
C PRO A 182 6.47 14.58 -3.14
N THR A 183 5.75 14.55 -4.25
CA THR A 183 5.30 15.75 -4.97
C THR A 183 4.17 16.48 -4.26
N THR A 184 3.37 15.77 -3.46
CA THR A 184 2.18 16.31 -2.77
C THR A 184 2.29 16.24 -1.25
N ALA A 185 3.33 15.60 -0.72
CA ALA A 185 3.54 15.34 0.70
C ALA A 185 2.39 14.56 1.38
N VAL A 186 1.72 13.69 0.62
CA VAL A 186 0.56 12.92 1.07
C VAL A 186 0.98 11.54 1.56
N TYR A 187 0.35 11.09 2.66
CA TYR A 187 0.49 9.74 3.20
C TYR A 187 -0.82 8.94 3.05
N MET A 188 -0.66 7.61 2.90
CA MET A 188 -1.77 6.64 2.94
C MET A 188 -1.24 5.25 3.31
N PRO A 189 -2.05 4.31 3.81
CA PRO A 189 -1.66 2.91 3.93
C PRO A 189 -1.18 2.34 2.58
N GLN A 190 -0.15 1.49 2.62
CA GLN A 190 0.39 0.83 1.43
C GLN A 190 -0.58 -0.24 0.90
N GLY A 191 -1.63 0.19 0.20
CA GLY A 191 -2.65 -0.69 -0.37
C GLY A 191 -3.79 -1.06 0.57
N LYS A 192 -4.83 -1.68 0.00
CA LYS A 192 -6.06 -2.00 0.74
C LYS A 192 -5.85 -3.09 1.79
N SER A 193 -5.05 -4.11 1.50
CA SER A 193 -4.76 -5.19 2.43
C SER A 193 -4.11 -4.66 3.72
N MET A 194 -3.23 -3.66 3.60
CA MET A 194 -2.61 -2.96 4.73
C MET A 194 -3.63 -2.18 5.55
N TYR A 195 -4.54 -1.46 4.88
CA TYR A 195 -5.66 -0.79 5.54
C TYR A 195 -6.53 -1.76 6.36
N TYR A 196 -6.90 -2.91 5.79
CA TYR A 196 -7.69 -3.90 6.52
C TYR A 196 -6.88 -4.56 7.66
N GLY A 197 -5.58 -4.77 7.48
CA GLY A 197 -4.66 -5.22 8.53
C GLY A 197 -4.60 -4.23 9.70
N LEU A 198 -4.50 -2.93 9.40
CA LEU A 198 -4.57 -1.84 10.36
C LEU A 198 -5.91 -1.82 11.09
N GLN A 199 -7.02 -1.99 10.36
CA GLN A 199 -8.34 -2.06 10.95
C GLN A 199 -8.48 -3.24 11.92
N LYS A 200 -7.97 -4.43 11.56
CA LYS A 200 -7.97 -5.63 12.41
C LYS A 200 -7.11 -5.39 13.66
N TYR A 201 -5.92 -4.80 13.49
CA TYR A 201 -5.02 -4.45 14.58
C TYR A 201 -5.66 -3.50 15.60
N ILE A 202 -6.29 -2.41 15.15
CA ILE A 202 -6.92 -1.43 16.04
C ILE A 202 -8.09 -2.04 16.79
N LYS A 203 -8.93 -2.87 16.13
CA LYS A 203 -10.03 -3.59 16.81
C LYS A 203 -9.52 -4.49 17.93
N ARG A 204 -8.37 -5.15 17.74
CA ARG A 204 -7.75 -6.02 18.74
C ARG A 204 -7.18 -5.24 19.92
N VAL A 205 -6.51 -4.11 19.67
CA VAL A 205 -5.81 -3.33 20.70
C VAL A 205 -6.74 -2.39 21.48
N PHE A 206 -7.78 -1.89 20.83
CA PHE A 206 -8.80 -1.03 21.42
C PHE A 206 -10.18 -1.72 21.31
N PRO A 207 -10.41 -2.80 22.06
CA PRO A 207 -11.73 -3.44 22.11
C PRO A 207 -12.77 -2.43 22.63
N LYS A 208 -13.98 -2.50 22.07
CA LYS A 208 -15.11 -1.70 22.52
C LYS A 208 -15.57 -2.14 23.90
#